data_AF-A0A2D6YUI9-F1
#
_entry.id   AF-A0A2D6YUI9-F1
#
_cell.length_a   1.000
_cell.length_b   1.000
_cell.length_c   1.000
_cell.angle_alpha   90.00
_cell.angle_beta   90.00
_cell.angle_gamma   90.00
#
_symmetry.space_group_name_H-M   'P 1'
#
loop_
_entity.id
_entity.type
_entity.pdbx_description
1 polymer ?
#
loop_
_entity_poly.entity_id
_entity_poly.type
_entity_poly.pdbx_seq_one_letter_code
_entity_poly.pdbx_strand_id
1 'polypeptide(L)'
;MPRTEYRQTVIKPTLRFMIAGLVLSCTATLPAQDSTNKATEAEDSMSERPRRVRPDVGDADQNPRHGGRFDGRRAGMADRLLGRGDGGESRGRGIPRTISEKEFKRMIEIGKRISPEMSAALEKQWVENREEAMKSLARNGRRLYGMMMLERRNPELFAAKVEELKAQFDLRNAAMAFDAARVAEDEAAQLAARSAIQTLAAKTIDLGLKVRAMELAALDLAVLEMRAKLQEEVASSSARVEAMVERLLMPREERPRTGDGKGPKKEASAATAG
;
A
#
# COMPACT_ATOMS: atom_id res chain seq x y z
N MET A 1 -57.61 -18.55 18.57
CA MET A 1 -56.53 -19.12 17.74
C MET A 1 -55.89 -17.99 16.93
N PRO A 2 -54.88 -17.27 17.45
CA PRO A 2 -54.21 -16.21 16.69
C PRO A 2 -53.15 -16.82 15.76
N ARG A 3 -53.16 -16.40 14.49
CA ARG A 3 -52.15 -16.74 13.48
C ARG A 3 -50.89 -15.90 13.74
N THR A 4 -49.78 -16.56 14.02
CA THR A 4 -48.45 -15.95 14.11
C THR A 4 -47.87 -15.81 12.70
N GLU A 5 -47.83 -14.57 12.21
CA GLU A 5 -47.12 -14.22 10.98
C GLU A 5 -45.61 -14.25 11.24
N TYR A 6 -44.92 -15.23 10.65
CA TYR A 6 -43.46 -15.30 10.61
C TYR A 6 -42.94 -14.26 9.61
N ARG A 7 -42.50 -13.09 10.10
CA ARG A 7 -41.73 -12.12 9.30
C ARG A 7 -40.33 -12.67 9.04
N GLN A 8 -40.09 -13.15 7.82
CA GLN A 8 -38.74 -13.40 7.31
C GLN A 8 -38.00 -12.07 7.16
N THR A 9 -37.05 -11.81 8.05
CA THR A 9 -36.08 -10.72 7.90
C THR A 9 -35.01 -11.13 6.90
N VAL A 10 -35.15 -10.69 5.65
CA VAL A 10 -34.10 -10.79 4.63
C VAL A 10 -32.96 -9.86 5.03
N ILE A 11 -31.95 -10.39 5.71
CA ILE A 11 -30.70 -9.68 6.01
C ILE A 11 -29.97 -9.49 4.68
N LYS A 12 -30.11 -8.30 4.07
CA LYS A 12 -29.32 -7.92 2.89
C LYS A 12 -27.87 -7.73 3.32
N PRO A 13 -26.89 -8.51 2.82
CA PRO A 13 -25.49 -8.25 3.11
C PRO A 13 -25.12 -6.88 2.54
N THR A 14 -24.72 -5.98 3.42
CA THR A 14 -24.31 -4.63 3.05
C THR A 14 -22.96 -4.70 2.34
N LEU A 15 -22.93 -4.21 1.09
CA LEU A 15 -21.79 -4.17 0.16
C LEU A 15 -20.50 -3.54 0.74
N ARG A 16 -20.61 -2.86 1.89
CA ARG A 16 -19.49 -2.21 2.60
C ARG A 16 -18.43 -3.19 3.10
N PHE A 17 -18.75 -4.48 3.28
CA PHE A 17 -17.78 -5.47 3.76
C PHE A 17 -16.92 -6.12 2.67
N MET A 18 -17.37 -6.15 1.40
CA MET A 18 -16.61 -6.81 0.33
C MET A 18 -15.33 -6.08 -0.09
N ILE A 19 -15.33 -4.74 -0.03
CA ILE A 19 -14.13 -3.95 -0.39
C ILE A 19 -13.18 -3.81 0.82
N ALA A 20 -13.71 -3.83 2.05
CA ALA A 20 -12.93 -3.71 3.28
C ALA A 20 -12.23 -5.02 3.71
N GLY A 21 -12.69 -6.18 3.23
CA GLY A 21 -12.16 -7.51 3.59
C GLY A 21 -10.81 -7.89 2.97
N LEU A 22 -10.11 -6.95 2.34
CA LEU A 22 -8.81 -7.18 1.72
C LEU A 22 -7.64 -6.66 2.58
N VAL A 23 -7.80 -6.67 3.91
CA VAL A 23 -6.80 -6.19 4.89
C VAL A 23 -6.43 -7.28 5.89
N LEU A 24 -6.27 -8.52 5.43
CA LEU A 24 -5.64 -9.56 6.26
C LEU A 24 -4.40 -10.13 5.55
N SER A 25 -3.37 -9.29 5.47
CA SER A 25 -2.00 -9.78 5.36
C SER A 25 -1.65 -10.41 6.71
N CYS A 26 -1.92 -11.71 6.87
CA CYS A 26 -1.30 -12.48 7.94
C CYS A 26 0.22 -12.50 7.71
N THR A 27 0.92 -11.50 8.24
CA THR A 27 2.34 -11.63 8.56
C THR A 27 2.44 -12.52 9.79
N ALA A 28 2.31 -13.83 9.58
CA ALA A 28 2.71 -14.81 10.59
C ALA A 28 4.24 -14.76 10.66
N THR A 29 4.77 -13.91 11.54
CA THR A 29 6.12 -14.08 12.07
C THR A 29 6.11 -15.36 12.89
N LEU A 30 6.47 -16.48 12.26
CA LEU A 30 6.82 -17.72 12.93
C LEU A 30 8.12 -17.47 13.72
N PRO A 31 8.14 -17.57 15.06
CA PRO A 31 9.40 -17.69 15.77
C PRO A 31 9.98 -19.08 15.46
N ALA A 32 11.20 -19.10 14.94
CA ALA A 32 12.01 -20.32 14.90
C ALA A 32 12.28 -20.74 16.36
N GLN A 33 11.58 -21.78 16.83
CA GLN A 33 11.97 -22.48 18.04
C GLN A 33 12.92 -23.61 17.65
N ASP A 34 14.20 -23.35 17.88
CA ASP A 34 15.25 -24.37 17.93
C ASP A 34 14.93 -25.35 19.05
N SER A 35 14.86 -26.64 18.71
CA SER A 35 14.58 -27.72 19.65
C SER A 35 15.88 -28.43 19.98
N THR A 36 16.43 -28.14 21.16
CA THR A 36 17.37 -29.05 21.83
C THR A 36 16.81 -29.40 23.19
N ASN A 37 16.39 -30.66 23.30
CA ASN A 37 16.02 -31.34 24.53
C ASN A 37 17.18 -31.31 25.55
N LYS A 38 16.88 -30.93 26.79
CA LYS A 38 17.31 -31.69 27.97
C LYS A 38 16.42 -31.36 29.16
N ALA A 39 15.77 -32.40 29.66
CA ALA A 39 15.01 -32.42 30.89
C ALA A 39 15.94 -32.25 32.10
N THR A 40 15.46 -31.56 33.15
CA THR A 40 15.32 -32.11 34.50
C THR A 40 14.57 -31.14 35.41
N GLU A 41 13.65 -31.73 36.16
CA GLU A 41 12.86 -31.32 37.33
C GLU A 41 13.53 -30.31 38.28
N ALA A 42 12.73 -29.38 38.83
CA ALA A 42 12.52 -29.23 40.29
C ALA A 42 11.63 -28.01 40.59
N GLU A 43 10.81 -28.18 41.61
CA GLU A 43 9.76 -27.31 42.10
C GLU A 43 10.25 -26.04 42.81
N ASP A 44 9.29 -25.13 42.99
CA ASP A 44 9.10 -24.27 44.16
C ASP A 44 10.10 -23.12 44.43
N SER A 45 9.64 -21.88 44.20
CA SER A 45 9.71 -20.82 45.21
C SER A 45 9.14 -19.50 44.70
N MET A 46 8.22 -18.97 45.50
CA MET A 46 7.83 -17.56 45.48
C MET A 46 9.04 -16.66 45.69
N SER A 47 9.21 -15.65 44.83
CA SER A 47 9.87 -14.41 45.21
C SER A 47 9.28 -13.23 44.46
N GLU A 48 8.64 -12.35 45.21
CA GLU A 48 8.19 -11.01 44.79
C GLU A 48 9.29 -10.25 44.06
N ARG A 49 8.97 -9.69 42.90
CA ARG A 49 9.84 -8.72 42.23
C ARG A 49 9.68 -7.35 42.89
N PRO A 50 10.75 -6.72 43.39
CA PRO A 50 10.68 -5.36 43.89
C PRO A 50 10.46 -4.38 42.74
N ARG A 51 9.47 -3.50 42.91
CA ARG A 51 9.24 -2.35 42.03
C ARG A 51 10.47 -1.45 42.06
N ARG A 52 11.13 -1.27 40.90
CA ARG A 52 12.19 -0.26 40.75
C ARG A 52 11.57 1.14 40.84
N VAL A 53 11.88 1.81 41.95
CA VAL A 53 11.75 3.26 42.12
C VAL A 53 12.71 3.93 41.14
N ARG A 54 12.20 4.77 40.24
CA ARG A 54 13.05 5.69 39.44
C ARG A 54 13.42 6.86 40.36
N PRO A 55 14.71 7.21 40.49
CA PRO A 55 15.09 8.46 41.14
C PRO A 55 14.76 9.61 40.19
N ASP A 56 14.11 10.60 40.77
CA ASP A 56 13.93 11.94 40.26
C ASP A 56 15.30 12.63 40.18
N VAL A 57 15.72 13.08 39.00
CA VAL A 57 16.90 13.94 38.84
C VAL A 57 16.47 15.13 38.02
N GLY A 58 16.44 16.26 38.73
CA GLY A 58 16.10 17.58 38.22
C GLY A 58 17.15 18.16 37.27
N ASP A 59 16.60 19.09 36.52
CA ASP A 59 17.14 20.16 35.67
C ASP A 59 18.63 20.43 35.49
N ALA A 60 18.86 20.89 34.26
CA ALA A 60 19.87 21.82 33.77
C ALA A 60 21.27 21.27 33.48
N ASP A 61 21.53 21.01 32.19
CA ASP A 61 22.67 21.70 31.57
C ASP A 61 22.46 21.99 30.08
N GLN A 62 22.85 23.20 29.71
CA GLN A 62 22.67 23.82 28.41
C GLN A 62 23.81 23.41 27.49
N ASN A 63 23.51 22.77 26.36
CA ASN A 63 24.47 22.71 25.25
C ASN A 63 23.74 22.63 23.90
N PRO A 64 23.65 23.72 23.12
CA PRO A 64 23.14 23.67 21.75
C PRO A 64 24.24 23.11 20.84
N ARG A 65 24.47 21.79 20.95
CA ARG A 65 25.24 21.08 19.92
C ARG A 65 24.47 21.16 18.62
N HIS A 66 25.16 21.66 17.60
CA HIS A 66 24.75 21.79 16.21
C HIS A 66 24.42 20.40 15.62
N GLY A 67 23.27 19.85 16.00
CA GLY A 67 22.70 18.63 15.47
C GLY A 67 21.86 18.96 14.26
N GLY A 68 22.50 19.01 13.09
CA GLY A 68 21.81 18.83 11.83
C GLY A 68 20.96 17.56 11.96
N ARG A 69 19.65 17.76 12.02
CA ARG A 69 18.63 16.71 12.09
C ARG A 69 18.83 15.76 10.91
N PHE A 70 19.59 14.70 11.16
CA PHE A 70 19.60 13.49 10.35
C PHE A 70 18.27 12.78 10.68
N ASP A 71 17.18 13.36 10.17
CA ASP A 71 15.86 12.77 10.25
C ASP A 71 15.95 11.42 9.53
N GLY A 72 15.98 10.33 10.30
CA GLY A 72 15.97 8.94 9.84
C GLY A 72 14.71 8.54 9.05
N ARG A 73 14.15 9.43 8.23
CA ARG A 73 13.08 9.14 7.26
C ARG A 73 13.67 8.65 5.95
N ARG A 74 14.54 7.65 6.03
CA ARG A 74 14.86 6.80 4.88
C ARG A 74 13.62 5.92 4.68
N ALA A 75 12.65 6.41 3.92
CA ALA A 75 11.61 5.56 3.37
C ALA A 75 12.31 4.35 2.72
N GLY A 76 11.99 3.15 3.19
CA GLY A 76 12.71 1.93 2.82
C GLY A 76 12.79 1.79 1.30
N MET A 77 13.97 1.42 0.81
CA MET A 77 14.25 1.29 -0.63
C MET A 77 13.36 0.23 -1.30
N ALA A 78 12.90 -0.77 -0.54
CA ALA A 78 11.93 -1.77 -0.96
C ALA A 78 10.58 -1.17 -1.39
N ASP A 79 10.16 -0.06 -0.77
CA ASP A 79 8.91 0.62 -1.16
C ASP A 79 9.02 1.19 -2.58
N ARG A 80 10.17 1.78 -2.97
CA ARG A 80 10.34 2.39 -4.31
C ARG A 80 10.24 1.38 -5.46
N LEU A 81 10.77 0.18 -5.25
CA LEU A 81 10.84 -0.86 -6.27
C LEU A 81 9.51 -1.62 -6.43
N LEU A 82 8.71 -1.75 -5.36
CA LEU A 82 7.36 -2.32 -5.40
C LEU A 82 6.27 -1.32 -5.86
N GLY A 83 6.67 -0.21 -6.51
CA GLY A 83 5.73 0.80 -7.03
C GLY A 83 5.38 1.95 -6.07
N ARG A 84 6.22 2.22 -5.07
CA ARG A 84 6.06 3.35 -4.13
C ARG A 84 7.26 4.30 -4.17
N GLY A 85 7.46 4.97 -5.30
CA GLY A 85 8.26 6.19 -5.34
C GLY A 85 9.07 6.35 -6.62
N ASP A 86 8.45 6.99 -7.61
CA ASP A 86 9.20 7.74 -8.61
C ASP A 86 9.37 9.18 -8.10
N GLY A 87 10.61 9.66 -8.13
CA GLY A 87 11.01 10.93 -7.58
C GLY A 87 10.62 12.09 -8.50
N GLY A 88 9.38 12.51 -8.43
CA GLY A 88 8.87 13.72 -9.06
C GLY A 88 7.37 13.83 -8.81
N GLU A 89 6.92 14.94 -8.22
CA GLU A 89 5.50 15.33 -8.06
C GLU A 89 4.62 14.68 -6.97
N SER A 90 5.09 13.76 -6.12
CA SER A 90 4.30 13.39 -4.93
C SER A 90 5.13 12.98 -3.74
N ARG A 91 5.49 13.98 -2.93
CA ARG A 91 5.99 13.78 -1.56
C ARG A 91 4.93 13.00 -0.75
N GLY A 92 5.10 11.68 -0.65
CA GLY A 92 4.68 10.89 0.51
C GLY A 92 3.35 10.13 0.52
N ARG A 93 2.62 9.93 -0.60
CA ARG A 93 1.40 9.07 -0.56
C ARG A 93 1.09 8.43 -1.92
N GLY A 94 1.14 7.09 -1.96
CA GLY A 94 1.17 6.28 -3.19
C GLY A 94 -0.15 6.05 -3.92
N ILE A 95 -0.93 7.10 -4.21
CA ILE A 95 -1.98 7.14 -5.24
C ILE A 95 -2.02 8.59 -5.76
N PRO A 96 -2.14 8.85 -7.08
CA PRO A 96 -2.47 10.19 -7.57
C PRO A 96 -3.67 10.76 -6.81
N ARG A 97 -3.62 12.03 -6.38
CA ARG A 97 -4.73 12.65 -5.62
C ARG A 97 -6.06 12.61 -6.36
N THR A 98 -6.00 12.43 -7.68
CA THR A 98 -7.15 12.28 -8.59
C THR A 98 -6.87 11.11 -9.54
N ILE A 99 -7.64 10.04 -9.41
CA ILE A 99 -7.64 8.92 -10.38
C ILE A 99 -8.46 9.38 -11.59
N SER A 100 -7.90 9.24 -12.79
CA SER A 100 -8.62 9.55 -14.03
C SER A 100 -9.69 8.49 -14.35
N GLU A 101 -10.72 8.85 -15.13
CA GLU A 101 -11.74 7.89 -15.58
C GLU A 101 -11.13 6.70 -16.33
N LYS A 102 -10.11 6.94 -17.15
CA LYS A 102 -9.41 5.90 -17.90
C LYS A 102 -8.74 4.89 -16.98
N GLU A 103 -8.13 5.36 -15.89
CA GLU A 103 -7.53 4.49 -14.88
C GLU A 103 -8.59 3.72 -14.11
N PHE A 104 -9.73 4.34 -13.78
CA PHE A 104 -10.84 3.66 -13.13
C PHE A 104 -11.37 2.49 -13.97
N LYS A 105 -11.63 2.72 -15.26
CA LYS A 105 -12.05 1.66 -16.20
C LYS A 105 -11.01 0.54 -16.26
N ARG A 106 -9.72 0.88 -16.28
CA ARG A 106 -8.66 -0.13 -16.26
C ARG A 106 -8.62 -0.93 -14.96
N MET A 107 -8.94 -0.33 -13.82
CA MET A 107 -9.07 -1.07 -12.55
C MET A 107 -10.28 -2.00 -12.54
N ILE A 108 -11.39 -1.64 -13.20
CA ILE A 108 -12.51 -2.57 -13.43
C ILE A 108 -12.05 -3.78 -14.23
N GLU A 109 -11.30 -3.57 -15.33
CA GLU A 109 -10.79 -4.66 -16.16
C GLU A 109 -9.84 -5.60 -15.40
N ILE A 110 -8.97 -5.03 -14.55
CA ILE A 110 -8.15 -5.83 -13.62
C ILE A 110 -9.06 -6.59 -12.65
N GLY A 111 -10.11 -5.94 -12.17
CA GLY A 111 -11.13 -6.56 -11.33
C GLY A 111 -11.75 -7.80 -11.98
N LYS A 112 -12.15 -7.71 -13.26
CA LYS A 112 -12.71 -8.82 -14.05
C LYS A 112 -11.76 -10.01 -14.14
N ARG A 113 -10.46 -9.73 -14.29
CA ARG A 113 -9.43 -10.78 -14.33
C ARG A 113 -9.26 -11.50 -13.01
N ILE A 114 -9.56 -10.87 -11.88
CA ILE A 114 -9.44 -11.48 -10.55
C ILE A 114 -10.74 -12.17 -10.14
N SER A 115 -11.87 -11.46 -10.21
CA SER A 115 -13.19 -11.99 -9.89
C SER A 115 -14.28 -11.14 -10.55
N PRO A 116 -15.22 -11.77 -11.30
CA PRO A 116 -16.37 -11.07 -11.88
C PRO A 116 -17.20 -10.30 -10.84
N GLU A 117 -17.32 -10.83 -9.62
CA GLU A 117 -18.08 -10.20 -8.54
C GLU A 117 -17.44 -8.88 -8.10
N MET A 118 -16.11 -8.85 -8.01
CA MET A 118 -15.39 -7.62 -7.68
C MET A 118 -15.56 -6.56 -8.78
N SER A 119 -15.50 -6.95 -10.06
CA SER A 119 -15.78 -5.99 -11.14
C SER A 119 -17.20 -5.46 -11.10
N ALA A 120 -18.19 -6.32 -10.83
CA ALA A 120 -19.59 -5.90 -10.72
C ALA A 120 -19.79 -4.92 -9.56
N ALA A 121 -19.12 -5.14 -8.43
CA ALA A 121 -19.15 -4.20 -7.30
C ALA A 121 -18.55 -2.83 -7.66
N LEU A 122 -17.44 -2.81 -8.41
CA LEU A 122 -16.80 -1.56 -8.87
C LEU A 122 -17.65 -0.82 -9.91
N GLU A 123 -18.24 -1.56 -10.87
CA GLU A 123 -19.15 -1.02 -11.88
C GLU A 123 -20.41 -0.43 -11.24
N LYS A 124 -21.00 -1.16 -10.29
CA LYS A 124 -22.16 -0.67 -9.53
C LYS A 124 -21.84 0.63 -8.80
N GLN A 125 -20.71 0.68 -8.09
CA GLN A 125 -20.30 1.89 -7.38
C GLN A 125 -20.09 3.07 -8.33
N TRP A 126 -19.54 2.80 -9.52
CA TRP A 126 -19.33 3.81 -10.57
C TRP A 126 -20.64 4.39 -11.12
N VAL A 127 -21.65 3.55 -11.34
CA VAL A 127 -22.97 3.95 -11.84
C VAL A 127 -23.76 4.72 -10.76
N GLU A 128 -23.69 4.28 -9.51
CA GLU A 128 -24.45 4.89 -8.40
C GLU A 128 -23.93 6.30 -8.04
N ASN A 129 -22.62 6.44 -7.82
CA ASN A 129 -22.03 7.72 -7.47
C ASN A 129 -20.56 7.77 -7.90
N ARG A 130 -20.32 8.38 -9.06
CA ARG A 130 -18.99 8.49 -9.65
C ARG A 130 -17.98 9.22 -8.75
N GLU A 131 -18.37 10.30 -8.08
CA GLU A 131 -17.45 11.01 -7.19
C GLU A 131 -17.07 10.19 -5.97
N GLU A 132 -18.03 9.50 -5.37
CA GLU A 132 -17.81 8.65 -4.21
C GLU A 132 -17.02 7.39 -4.57
N ALA A 133 -17.25 6.82 -5.76
CA ALA A 133 -16.43 5.75 -6.32
C ALA A 133 -14.96 6.18 -6.47
N MET A 134 -14.72 7.37 -7.04
CA MET A 134 -13.35 7.90 -7.16
C MET A 134 -12.71 8.18 -5.80
N LYS A 135 -13.45 8.75 -4.83
CA LYS A 135 -12.96 8.99 -3.46
C LYS A 135 -12.67 7.68 -2.73
N SER A 136 -13.54 6.68 -2.86
CA SER A 136 -13.36 5.34 -2.29
C SER A 136 -12.12 4.66 -2.87
N LEU A 137 -11.95 4.73 -4.19
CA LEU A 137 -10.81 4.13 -4.87
C LEU A 137 -9.50 4.89 -4.58
N ALA A 138 -9.53 6.21 -4.41
CA ALA A 138 -8.37 6.97 -3.95
C ALA A 138 -7.95 6.61 -2.52
N ARG A 139 -8.84 6.04 -1.70
CA ARG A 139 -8.54 5.58 -0.33
C ARG A 139 -8.14 4.10 -0.30
N ASN A 140 -8.88 3.26 -1.00
CA ASN A 140 -8.82 1.79 -0.89
C ASN A 140 -8.24 1.12 -2.15
N GLY A 141 -8.22 1.82 -3.28
CA GLY A 141 -7.76 1.33 -4.59
C GLY A 141 -6.25 1.26 -4.77
N ARG A 142 -5.45 1.47 -3.70
CA ARG A 142 -3.98 1.42 -3.78
C ARG A 142 -3.50 0.11 -4.36
N ARG A 143 -4.14 -1.00 -4.00
CA ARG A 143 -3.79 -2.33 -4.49
C ARG A 143 -4.10 -2.46 -5.99
N LEU A 144 -5.28 -2.03 -6.44
CA LEU A 144 -5.66 -2.09 -7.86
C LEU A 144 -4.81 -1.15 -8.72
N TYR A 145 -4.46 0.02 -8.20
CA TYR A 145 -3.50 0.91 -8.84
C TYR A 145 -2.11 0.26 -8.94
N GLY A 146 -1.64 -0.37 -7.86
CA GLY A 146 -0.41 -1.16 -7.86
C GLY A 146 -0.41 -2.26 -8.92
N MET A 147 -1.52 -3.00 -9.03
CA MET A 147 -1.72 -4.02 -10.07
C MET A 147 -1.66 -3.42 -11.48
N MET A 148 -2.25 -2.24 -11.71
CA MET A 148 -2.16 -1.55 -13.01
C MET A 148 -0.72 -1.16 -13.36
N MET A 149 0.05 -0.66 -12.39
CA MET A 149 1.45 -0.34 -12.61
C MET A 149 2.29 -1.59 -12.85
N LEU A 150 1.99 -2.66 -12.12
CA LEU A 150 2.64 -3.96 -12.26
C LEU A 150 2.39 -4.56 -13.65
N GLU A 151 1.16 -4.50 -14.16
CA GLU A 151 0.80 -4.95 -15.51
C GLU A 151 1.69 -4.30 -16.59
N ARG A 152 2.03 -3.02 -16.42
CA ARG A 152 2.86 -2.27 -17.38
C ARG A 152 4.34 -2.59 -17.27
N ARG A 153 4.85 -2.81 -16.05
CA ARG A 153 6.28 -2.93 -15.77
C ARG A 153 6.79 -4.37 -15.80
N ASN A 154 5.99 -5.29 -15.27
CA ASN A 154 6.32 -6.71 -15.20
C ASN A 154 5.04 -7.54 -15.40
N PRO A 155 4.67 -7.82 -16.66
CA PRO A 155 3.42 -8.51 -17.00
C PRO A 155 3.38 -9.95 -16.48
N GLU A 156 4.52 -10.62 -16.35
CA GLU A 156 4.61 -11.97 -15.80
C GLU A 156 4.29 -11.99 -14.30
N LEU A 157 4.89 -11.08 -13.53
CA LEU A 157 4.60 -10.93 -12.11
C LEU A 157 3.15 -10.48 -11.89
N PHE A 158 2.61 -9.64 -12.77
CA PHE A 158 1.19 -9.30 -12.76
C PHE A 158 0.30 -10.54 -12.93
N ALA A 159 0.58 -11.40 -13.91
CA ALA A 159 -0.20 -12.61 -14.15
C ALA A 159 -0.15 -13.56 -12.94
N ALA A 160 1.03 -13.77 -12.35
CA ALA A 160 1.18 -14.56 -11.13
C ALA A 160 0.39 -13.98 -9.96
N LYS A 161 0.39 -12.64 -9.79
CA LYS A 161 -0.35 -11.95 -8.74
C LYS A 161 -1.87 -12.04 -8.92
N VAL A 162 -2.35 -12.06 -10.17
CA VAL A 162 -3.77 -12.29 -10.48
C VAL A 162 -4.17 -13.71 -10.08
N GLU A 163 -3.37 -14.72 -10.40
CA GLU A 163 -3.65 -16.11 -10.01
C GLU A 163 -3.63 -16.30 -8.49
N GLU A 164 -2.67 -15.68 -7.78
CA GLU A 164 -2.65 -15.65 -6.31
C GLU A 164 -3.96 -15.06 -5.75
N LEU A 165 -4.41 -13.95 -6.33
CA LEU A 165 -5.63 -13.26 -5.92
C LEU A 165 -6.91 -14.06 -6.18
N LYS A 166 -6.99 -14.76 -7.32
CA LYS A 166 -8.08 -15.71 -7.61
C LYS A 166 -8.14 -16.81 -6.57
N ALA A 167 -7.01 -17.46 -6.28
CA ALA A 167 -6.95 -18.52 -5.28
C ALA A 167 -7.38 -18.04 -3.88
N GLN A 168 -6.99 -16.82 -3.49
CA GLN A 168 -7.45 -16.20 -2.24
C GLN A 168 -8.96 -15.96 -2.23
N PHE A 169 -9.54 -15.57 -3.37
CA PHE A 169 -10.98 -15.36 -3.50
C PHE A 169 -11.74 -16.69 -3.41
N ASP A 170 -11.29 -17.71 -4.15
CA ASP A 170 -11.87 -19.06 -4.12
C ASP A 170 -11.83 -19.65 -2.71
N LEU A 171 -10.72 -19.46 -1.98
CA LEU A 171 -10.57 -19.91 -0.60
C LEU A 171 -11.61 -19.26 0.33
N ARG A 172 -11.89 -17.96 0.17
CA ARG A 172 -12.95 -17.28 0.95
C ARG A 172 -14.33 -17.82 0.61
N ASN A 173 -14.61 -18.07 -0.66
CA ASN A 173 -15.89 -18.65 -1.07
C ASN A 173 -16.09 -20.05 -0.48
N ALA A 174 -15.02 -20.87 -0.46
CA ALA A 174 -15.06 -22.18 0.19
C ALA A 174 -15.30 -22.07 1.71
N ALA A 175 -14.68 -21.09 2.37
CA ALA A 175 -14.94 -20.81 3.79
C ALA A 175 -16.39 -20.37 4.05
N MET A 176 -16.94 -19.49 3.21
CA MET A 176 -18.36 -19.08 3.29
C MET A 176 -19.31 -20.25 3.05
N ALA A 177 -18.99 -21.13 2.10
CA ALA A 177 -19.78 -22.33 1.84
C ALA A 177 -19.74 -23.30 3.03
N PHE A 178 -18.59 -23.44 3.70
CA PHE A 178 -18.48 -24.21 4.93
C PHE A 178 -19.36 -23.64 6.06
N ASP A 179 -19.33 -22.32 6.27
CA ASP A 179 -20.17 -21.67 7.26
C ASP A 179 -21.67 -21.84 6.97
N ALA A 180 -22.06 -21.71 5.69
CA ALA A 180 -23.44 -21.94 5.27
C ALA A 180 -23.88 -23.40 5.51
N ALA A 181 -23.03 -24.37 5.16
CA ALA A 181 -23.29 -25.79 5.40
C ALA A 181 -23.36 -26.14 6.90
N ARG A 182 -22.56 -25.47 7.73
CA ARG A 182 -22.61 -25.59 9.19
C ARG A 182 -23.93 -25.09 9.76
N VAL A 183 -24.42 -23.93 9.29
CA VAL A 183 -25.71 -23.37 9.72
C VAL A 183 -26.88 -24.24 9.25
N ALA A 184 -26.76 -24.88 8.09
CA ALA A 184 -27.76 -25.80 7.55
C ALA A 184 -27.68 -27.22 8.13
N GLU A 185 -26.71 -27.50 9.02
CA GLU A 185 -26.44 -28.85 9.57
C GLU A 185 -26.20 -29.93 8.49
N ASP A 186 -25.73 -29.52 7.30
CA ASP A 186 -25.42 -30.44 6.20
C ASP A 186 -23.98 -30.94 6.31
N GLU A 187 -23.80 -32.12 6.91
CA GLU A 187 -22.48 -32.73 7.13
C GLU A 187 -21.74 -33.07 5.82
N ALA A 188 -22.48 -33.47 4.77
CA ALA A 188 -21.87 -33.81 3.49
C ALA A 188 -21.29 -32.56 2.81
N ALA A 189 -22.04 -31.44 2.83
CA ALA A 189 -21.56 -30.16 2.33
C ALA A 189 -20.40 -29.60 3.18
N GLN A 190 -20.42 -29.79 4.50
CA GLN A 190 -19.31 -29.40 5.37
C GLN A 190 -18.01 -30.15 5.02
N LEU A 191 -18.08 -31.48 4.83
CA LEU A 191 -16.94 -32.30 4.44
C LEU A 191 -16.38 -31.88 3.07
N ALA A 192 -17.26 -31.65 2.09
CA ALA A 192 -16.86 -31.17 0.76
C ALA A 192 -16.18 -29.80 0.83
N ALA A 193 -16.76 -28.83 1.55
CA ALA A 193 -16.19 -27.50 1.71
C ALA A 193 -14.85 -27.54 2.48
N ARG A 194 -14.70 -28.41 3.47
CA ARG A 194 -13.43 -28.60 4.20
C ARG A 194 -12.32 -29.11 3.29
N SER A 195 -12.61 -30.09 2.43
CA SER A 195 -11.66 -30.60 1.43
C SER A 195 -11.24 -29.51 0.43
N ALA A 196 -12.21 -28.70 -0.03
CA ALA A 196 -11.94 -27.56 -0.89
C ALA A 196 -11.05 -26.51 -0.20
N ILE A 197 -11.32 -26.18 1.06
CA ILE A 197 -10.50 -25.25 1.86
C ILE A 197 -9.06 -25.74 1.96
N GLN A 198 -8.83 -27.01 2.28
CA GLN A 198 -7.48 -27.57 2.39
C GLN A 198 -6.71 -27.45 1.06
N THR A 199 -7.36 -27.84 -0.04
CA THR A 199 -6.77 -27.78 -1.38
C THR A 199 -6.45 -26.33 -1.79
N LEU A 200 -7.38 -25.40 -1.59
CA LEU A 200 -7.22 -24.00 -1.94
C LEU A 200 -6.23 -23.27 -1.02
N ALA A 201 -6.14 -23.65 0.26
CA ALA A 201 -5.14 -23.12 1.18
C ALA A 201 -3.72 -23.49 0.74
N ALA A 202 -3.48 -24.77 0.39
CA ALA A 202 -2.20 -25.21 -0.16
C ALA A 202 -1.84 -24.43 -1.45
N LYS A 203 -2.77 -24.37 -2.42
CA LYS A 203 -2.59 -23.60 -3.65
C LYS A 203 -2.27 -22.12 -3.39
N THR A 204 -2.93 -21.51 -2.40
CA THR A 204 -2.72 -20.10 -2.05
C THR A 204 -1.32 -19.87 -1.49
N ILE A 205 -0.82 -20.80 -0.66
CA ILE A 205 0.55 -20.74 -0.12
C ILE A 205 1.56 -20.88 -1.27
N ASP A 206 1.39 -21.87 -2.15
CA ASP A 206 2.31 -22.12 -3.27
C ASP A 206 2.39 -20.92 -4.23
N LEU A 207 1.24 -20.38 -4.61
CA LEU A 207 1.18 -19.18 -5.45
C LEU A 207 1.77 -17.97 -4.74
N GLY A 208 1.53 -17.81 -3.44
CA GLY A 208 2.11 -16.74 -2.63
C GLY A 208 3.65 -16.82 -2.58
N LEU A 209 4.21 -18.03 -2.40
CA LEU A 209 5.65 -18.25 -2.44
C LEU A 209 6.24 -17.97 -3.82
N LYS A 210 5.59 -18.44 -4.88
CA LYS A 210 5.99 -18.16 -6.28
C LYS A 210 6.03 -16.66 -6.57
N VAL A 211 4.97 -15.94 -6.19
CA VAL A 211 4.90 -14.49 -6.36
C VAL A 211 6.02 -13.79 -5.57
N ARG A 212 6.26 -14.17 -4.31
CA ARG A 212 7.35 -13.59 -3.51
C ARG A 212 8.72 -13.83 -4.14
N ALA A 213 8.96 -15.02 -4.69
CA ALA A 213 10.21 -15.31 -5.40
C ALA A 213 10.38 -14.41 -6.63
N MET A 214 9.32 -14.20 -7.40
CA MET A 214 9.33 -13.28 -8.55
C MET A 214 9.51 -11.81 -8.13
N GLU A 215 8.88 -11.38 -7.03
CA GLU A 215 9.06 -10.04 -6.45
C GLU A 215 10.53 -9.83 -6.03
N LEU A 216 11.16 -10.82 -5.38
CA LEU A 216 12.57 -10.76 -5.01
C LEU A 216 13.49 -10.69 -6.23
N ALA A 217 13.25 -11.51 -7.25
CA ALA A 217 14.02 -11.45 -8.50
C ALA A 217 13.91 -10.08 -9.19
N ALA A 218 12.71 -9.48 -9.20
CA ALA A 218 12.51 -8.13 -9.74
C ALA A 218 13.24 -7.05 -8.92
N LEU A 219 13.30 -7.20 -7.59
CA LEU A 219 14.07 -6.31 -6.71
C LEU A 219 15.57 -6.39 -7.00
N ASP A 220 16.10 -7.60 -7.19
CA ASP A 220 17.52 -7.82 -7.49
C ASP A 220 17.92 -7.15 -8.81
N LEU A 221 17.13 -7.33 -9.86
CA LEU A 221 17.35 -6.67 -11.15
C LEU A 221 17.37 -5.14 -11.00
N ALA A 222 16.42 -4.59 -10.27
CA ALA A 222 16.38 -3.14 -10.09
C ALA A 222 17.54 -2.60 -9.24
N VAL A 223 18.04 -3.38 -8.28
CA VAL A 223 19.28 -3.04 -7.55
C VAL A 223 20.49 -3.04 -8.49
N LEU A 224 20.58 -4.00 -9.41
CA LEU A 224 21.64 -4.02 -10.43
C LEU A 224 21.57 -2.80 -11.35
N GLU A 225 20.38 -2.43 -11.83
CA GLU A 225 20.19 -1.23 -12.64
C GLU A 225 20.59 0.05 -11.90
N MET A 226 20.21 0.18 -10.63
CA MET A 226 20.60 1.34 -9.81
C MET A 226 22.12 1.41 -9.61
N ARG A 227 22.79 0.27 -9.43
CA ARG A 227 24.25 0.22 -9.35
C ARG A 227 24.90 0.66 -10.66
N ALA A 228 24.38 0.21 -11.81
CA ALA A 228 24.88 0.63 -13.12
C ALA A 228 24.72 2.15 -13.33
N LYS A 229 23.55 2.70 -13.01
CA LYS A 229 23.30 4.16 -13.08
C LYS A 229 24.23 4.95 -12.16
N LEU A 230 24.45 4.46 -10.94
CA LEU A 230 25.37 5.10 -10.00
C LEU A 230 26.82 5.08 -10.54
N GLN A 231 27.24 3.97 -11.16
CA GLN A 231 28.58 3.88 -11.76
C GLN A 231 28.73 4.85 -12.94
N GLU A 232 27.72 5.01 -13.78
CA GLU A 232 27.69 6.00 -14.85
C GLU A 232 27.74 7.44 -14.32
N GLU A 233 26.99 7.72 -13.25
CA GLU A 233 27.04 9.01 -12.56
C GLU A 233 28.42 9.29 -11.95
N VAL A 234 29.08 8.28 -11.38
CA VAL A 234 30.44 8.40 -10.86
C VAL A 234 31.43 8.62 -11.99
N ALA A 235 31.32 7.90 -13.10
CA ALA A 235 32.18 8.07 -14.27
C ALA A 235 32.06 9.47 -14.89
N SER A 236 30.85 10.06 -14.89
CA SER A 236 30.58 11.42 -15.37
C SER A 236 30.76 12.51 -14.30
N SER A 237 31.21 12.15 -13.09
CA SER A 237 31.26 13.09 -11.96
C SER A 237 32.31 14.20 -12.16
N SER A 238 33.49 13.90 -12.71
CA SER A 238 34.54 14.89 -12.97
C SER A 238 34.07 15.98 -13.94
N ALA A 239 33.45 15.59 -15.06
CA ALA A 239 32.88 16.54 -16.02
C ALA A 239 31.78 17.43 -15.41
N ARG A 240 30.95 16.88 -14.50
CA ARG A 240 29.94 17.67 -13.78
C ARG A 240 30.57 18.66 -12.80
N VAL A 241 31.67 18.29 -12.15
CA VAL A 241 32.43 19.19 -11.28
C VAL A 241 33.05 20.31 -12.11
N GLU A 242 33.69 20.00 -13.24
CA GLU A 242 34.27 20.99 -14.15
C GLU A 242 33.23 21.99 -14.65
N ALA A 243 32.09 21.51 -15.15
CA ALA A 243 30.99 22.38 -15.59
C ALA A 243 30.43 23.26 -14.45
N MET A 244 30.41 22.75 -13.22
CA MET A 244 29.99 23.53 -12.05
C MET A 244 31.01 24.62 -11.71
N VAL A 245 32.30 24.31 -11.75
CA VAL A 245 33.39 25.27 -11.51
C VAL A 245 33.36 26.36 -12.58
N GLU A 246 33.27 25.99 -13.86
CA GLU A 246 33.18 26.93 -14.98
C GLU A 246 32.00 27.91 -14.79
N ARG A 247 30.81 27.39 -14.48
CA ARG A 247 29.62 28.21 -14.22
C ARG A 247 29.79 29.19 -13.06
N LEU A 248 30.55 28.83 -12.02
CA LEU A 248 30.81 29.71 -10.87
C LEU A 248 31.86 30.77 -11.16
N LEU A 249 32.80 30.49 -12.05
CA LEU A 249 33.85 31.42 -12.47
C LEU A 249 33.39 32.37 -13.59
N MET A 250 32.34 32.03 -14.34
CA MET A 250 31.74 32.95 -15.31
C MET A 250 31.27 34.23 -14.61
N PRO A 251 31.64 35.43 -15.12
CA PRO A 251 31.13 36.70 -14.60
C PRO A 251 29.62 36.66 -14.60
N ARG A 252 29.03 36.80 -13.41
CA ARG A 252 27.58 36.87 -13.26
C ARG A 252 27.15 38.14 -13.99
N GLU A 253 26.44 38.01 -15.11
CA GLU A 253 25.71 39.15 -15.67
C GLU A 253 24.81 39.67 -14.54
N GLU A 254 25.07 40.91 -14.10
CA GLU A 254 24.19 41.62 -13.20
C GLU A 254 22.83 41.67 -13.90
N ARG A 255 21.91 40.80 -13.49
CA ARG A 255 20.51 40.98 -13.84
C ARG A 255 20.17 42.40 -13.39
N PRO A 256 19.73 43.28 -14.29
CA PRO A 256 19.26 44.59 -13.88
C PRO A 256 18.18 44.31 -12.84
N ARG A 257 18.44 44.69 -11.59
CA ARG A 257 17.39 44.80 -10.60
C ARG A 257 16.34 45.65 -11.28
N THR A 258 15.14 45.11 -11.46
CA THR A 258 13.97 45.86 -11.90
C THR A 258 13.78 46.97 -10.89
N GLY A 259 14.46 48.09 -11.12
CA GLY A 259 14.35 49.31 -10.36
C GLY A 259 12.95 49.82 -10.57
N ASP A 260 12.22 49.98 -9.48
CA ASP A 260 11.24 51.04 -9.27
C ASP A 260 10.39 51.38 -10.50
N GLY A 261 9.75 50.34 -11.05
CA GLY A 261 8.63 50.49 -11.96
C GLY A 261 7.42 51.01 -11.18
N LYS A 262 7.40 52.33 -10.96
CA LYS A 262 6.25 53.14 -10.55
C LYS A 262 5.03 52.67 -11.36
N GLY A 263 4.22 51.80 -10.77
CA GLY A 263 3.02 51.28 -11.41
C GLY A 263 2.09 52.44 -11.81
N PRO A 264 1.48 52.42 -13.00
CA PRO A 264 0.55 53.47 -13.38
C PRO A 264 -0.61 53.50 -12.40
N LYS A 265 -0.75 54.65 -11.74
CA LYS A 265 -1.86 55.01 -10.87
C LYS A 265 -3.13 54.85 -11.70
N LYS A 266 -3.98 53.87 -11.37
CA LYS A 266 -5.35 53.79 -11.89
C LYS A 266 -6.06 55.08 -11.46
N GLU A 267 -6.12 56.05 -12.35
CA GLU A 267 -7.01 57.18 -12.19
C GLU A 267 -8.44 56.68 -12.27
N ALA A 268 -9.20 57.06 -11.24
CA ALA A 268 -10.59 56.73 -11.06
C ALA A 268 -11.42 57.33 -12.20
N SER A 269 -12.10 56.48 -12.96
CA SER A 269 -13.24 56.91 -13.77
C SER A 269 -14.43 57.13 -12.84
N ALA A 270 -14.52 58.33 -12.28
CA ALA A 270 -15.74 58.84 -11.67
C ALA A 270 -16.42 59.81 -12.63
N ALA A 271 -17.64 59.42 -13.04
CA ALA A 271 -18.81 60.27 -13.28
C ALA A 271 -18.70 61.50 -14.22
N THR A 272 -19.46 61.46 -15.31
CA THR A 272 -20.32 62.56 -15.84
C THR A 272 -21.34 61.87 -16.78
N ALA A 273 -22.57 61.54 -16.37
CA ALA A 273 -23.77 62.38 -16.24
C ALA A 273 -24.20 63.05 -17.57
N GLY A 274 -25.39 62.68 -18.06
CA GLY A 274 -26.04 63.27 -19.24
C GLY A 274 -26.95 62.29 -19.95
#